data_AF-A0A4R6AA48-F1
#
_entry.id   AF-A0A4R6AA48-F1
#
_cell.length_a   1.000
_cell.length_b   1.000
_cell.length_c   1.000
_cell.angle_alpha   90.00
_cell.angle_beta   90.00
_cell.angle_gamma   90.00
#
_symmetry.space_group_name_H-M   'P 1'
#
loop_
_entity.id
_entity.type
_entity.pdbx_description
1 polymer ?
#
loop_
_entity_poly.entity_id
_entity_poly.type
_entity_poly.pdbx_seq_one_letter_code
_entity_poly.pdbx_strand_id
1 'polypeptide(L)'
;MMNWKWMLAMGIVLAIGGVAALLFPFVASLAATGFAAAAFFVAGVLQLWLAFTAGDGSRGGRLVAGLLGLLMVVFAVSLFAQPLSGMVSLTILAGAMFLTLGVVRIVMAWRMRHRPRWGWLVASGALAVLLGLMILLALPVSALTVLGILLGVDLLTSGIAAIAIALQARNA
;
A
#
# COMPACT_ATOMS: atom_id res chain seq x y z
N MET A 1 -0.94 5.21 28.42
CA MET A 1 -0.87 3.81 27.92
C MET A 1 -2.24 3.49 27.34
N MET A 2 -2.33 3.14 26.06
CA MET A 2 -3.62 2.93 25.38
C MET A 2 -4.37 1.78 26.07
N ASN A 3 -5.61 2.01 26.51
CA ASN A 3 -6.38 0.97 27.19
C ASN A 3 -6.56 -0.25 26.27
N TRP A 4 -6.30 -1.44 26.79
CA TRP A 4 -6.47 -2.72 26.09
C TRP A 4 -7.79 -2.83 25.31
N LYS A 5 -8.87 -2.33 25.93
CA LYS A 5 -10.22 -2.30 25.34
C LYS A 5 -10.29 -1.47 24.05
N TRP A 6 -9.54 -0.37 23.96
CA TRP A 6 -9.49 0.48 22.77
C TRP A 6 -8.76 -0.19 21.61
N MET A 7 -7.65 -0.88 21.91
CA MET A 7 -6.89 -1.63 20.90
C MET A 7 -7.70 -2.83 20.37
N LEU A 8 -8.45 -3.50 21.24
CA LEU A 8 -9.37 -4.57 20.85
C LEU A 8 -10.53 -4.03 19.99
N ALA A 9 -11.11 -2.88 20.36
CA ALA A 9 -12.16 -2.24 19.58
C ALA A 9 -11.67 -1.84 18.17
N MET A 10 -10.49 -1.21 18.07
CA MET A 10 -9.87 -0.91 16.77
C MET A 10 -9.64 -2.18 15.94
N GLY A 11 -9.14 -3.25 16.56
CA GLY A 11 -8.91 -4.52 15.89
C GLY A 11 -10.19 -5.16 15.33
N ILE A 12 -11.30 -5.11 16.08
CA ILE A 12 -12.61 -5.57 15.61
C ILE A 12 -13.11 -4.72 14.45
N VAL A 13 -13.00 -3.38 14.54
CA VAL A 13 -13.42 -2.47 13.47
C VAL A 13 -12.61 -2.73 12.20
N LEU A 14 -11.29 -2.89 12.31
CA LEU A 14 -10.40 -3.23 11.20
C LEU A 14 -10.78 -4.58 10.57
N ALA A 15 -11.08 -5.59 11.38
CA ALA A 15 -11.50 -6.90 10.90
C ALA A 15 -12.83 -6.84 10.14
N ILE A 16 -13.84 -6.16 10.70
CA ILE A 16 -15.13 -5.97 10.03
C ILE A 16 -14.98 -5.19 8.73
N GLY A 17 -14.19 -4.10 8.76
CA GLY A 17 -13.87 -3.32 7.58
C GLY A 17 -13.15 -4.15 6.50
N GLY A 18 -12.24 -5.02 6.91
CA GLY A 18 -11.55 -5.95 6.02
C GLY A 18 -12.50 -6.97 5.37
N VAL A 19 -13.42 -7.58 6.15
CA VAL A 19 -14.44 -8.46 5.58
C VAL A 19 -15.34 -7.70 4.60
N ALA A 20 -15.80 -6.51 4.97
CA ALA A 20 -16.65 -5.68 4.11
C ALA A 20 -15.93 -5.30 2.80
N ALA A 21 -14.64 -4.99 2.86
CA ALA A 21 -13.83 -4.69 1.69
C ALA A 21 -13.69 -5.89 0.74
N LEU A 22 -13.63 -7.11 1.27
CA LEU A 22 -13.62 -8.34 0.45
C LEU A 22 -14.99 -8.66 -0.16
N LEU A 23 -16.09 -8.33 0.53
CA LEU A 23 -17.44 -8.52 0.00
C LEU A 23 -17.77 -7.52 -1.11
N PHE A 24 -17.27 -6.29 -1.00
CA PHE A 24 -17.50 -5.20 -1.95
C PHE A 24 -16.19 -4.62 -2.49
N PRO A 25 -15.40 -5.40 -3.26
CA PRO A 25 -14.04 -5.02 -3.67
C PRO A 25 -14.00 -3.79 -4.57
N PHE A 26 -15.06 -3.52 -5.33
CA PHE A 26 -15.15 -2.31 -6.16
C PHE A 26 -15.23 -1.03 -5.30
N VAL A 27 -16.13 -1.01 -4.31
CA VAL A 27 -16.28 0.14 -3.39
C VAL A 27 -15.00 0.33 -2.57
N ALA A 28 -14.39 -0.78 -2.14
CA ALA A 28 -13.11 -0.74 -1.44
C ALA A 28 -11.97 -0.20 -2.32
N SER A 29 -11.92 -0.55 -3.61
CA SER A 29 -10.92 -0.01 -4.55
C SER A 29 -11.08 1.49 -4.76
N LEU A 30 -12.32 1.97 -4.83
CA LEU A 30 -12.63 3.40 -4.92
C LEU A 30 -12.20 4.15 -3.66
N ALA A 31 -12.53 3.60 -2.49
CA ALA A 31 -12.09 4.14 -1.21
C ALA A 31 -10.56 4.15 -1.09
N ALA A 32 -9.88 3.05 -1.44
CA ALA A 32 -8.43 2.94 -1.45
C ALA A 32 -7.79 4.03 -2.33
N THR A 33 -8.36 4.25 -3.51
CA THR A 33 -7.90 5.30 -4.44
C THR A 33 -8.09 6.70 -3.85
N GLY A 34 -9.22 6.95 -3.19
CA GLY A 34 -9.47 8.21 -2.49
C GLY A 34 -8.48 8.44 -1.33
N PHE A 35 -8.21 7.42 -0.52
CA PHE A 35 -7.20 7.49 0.55
C PHE A 35 -5.80 7.75 -0.01
N ALA A 36 -5.42 7.06 -1.09
CA ALA A 36 -4.15 7.28 -1.77
C ALA A 36 -4.06 8.72 -2.32
N ALA A 37 -5.11 9.22 -2.97
CA ALA A 37 -5.17 10.59 -3.47
C ALA A 37 -4.99 11.62 -2.34
N ALA A 38 -5.69 11.44 -1.22
CA ALA A 38 -5.54 12.29 -0.04
C ALA A 38 -4.11 12.24 0.52
N ALA A 39 -3.52 11.05 0.60
CA ALA A 39 -2.14 10.87 1.08
C ALA A 39 -1.13 11.56 0.16
N PHE A 40 -1.24 11.40 -1.17
CA PHE A 40 -0.39 12.07 -2.15
C PHE A 40 -0.58 13.60 -2.11
N PHE A 41 -1.81 14.08 -1.88
CA PHE A 41 -2.07 15.50 -1.73
C PHE A 41 -1.36 16.07 -0.50
N VAL A 42 -1.54 15.44 0.67
CA VAL A 42 -0.88 15.87 1.91
C VAL A 42 0.64 15.79 1.78
N ALA A 43 1.17 14.69 1.25
CA ALA A 43 2.60 14.51 1.02
C ALA A 43 3.16 15.58 0.07
N GLY A 44 2.47 15.86 -1.04
CA GLY A 44 2.87 16.87 -2.02
C GLY A 44 2.85 18.30 -1.44
N VAL A 45 1.82 18.64 -0.66
CA VAL A 45 1.73 19.95 0.03
C VAL A 45 2.85 20.10 1.07
N LEU A 46 3.09 19.07 1.89
CA LEU A 46 4.18 19.08 2.86
C LEU A 46 5.54 19.20 2.16
N GLN A 47 5.75 18.49 1.06
CA GLN A 47 6.99 18.54 0.30
C GLN A 47 7.22 19.91 -0.35
N LEU A 48 6.16 20.54 -0.88
CA LEU A 48 6.21 21.92 -1.36
C LEU A 48 6.58 22.87 -0.22
N TRP A 49 5.93 22.75 0.93
CA TRP A 49 6.24 23.58 2.10
C TRP A 49 7.72 23.41 2.50
N LEU A 50 8.20 22.19 2.62
CA LEU A 50 9.60 21.91 2.94
C LEU A 50 10.57 22.45 1.89
N ALA A 51 10.23 22.40 0.59
CA ALA A 51 11.07 22.97 -0.47
C ALA A 51 11.26 24.50 -0.33
N PHE A 52 10.24 25.19 0.19
CA PHE A 52 10.29 26.63 0.46
C PHE A 52 10.90 26.97 1.83
N THR A 53 10.67 26.15 2.86
CA THR A 53 11.12 26.40 4.24
C THR A 53 12.52 25.87 4.55
N ALA A 54 13.00 24.80 3.91
CA ALA A 54 14.35 24.31 4.09
C ALA A 54 15.35 25.27 3.40
N GLY A 55 15.78 26.29 4.16
CA GLY A 55 16.71 27.33 3.73
C GLY A 55 18.14 26.85 3.42
N ASP A 56 18.51 25.63 3.79
CA ASP A 56 19.91 25.16 3.82
C ASP A 56 20.30 24.19 2.69
N GLY A 57 19.37 23.83 1.79
CA GLY A 57 19.64 22.93 0.65
C GLY A 57 20.18 23.67 -0.58
N SER A 58 21.09 23.01 -1.33
CA SER A 58 21.58 23.52 -2.63
C SER A 58 20.40 23.94 -3.53
N ARG A 59 20.56 25.03 -4.31
CA ARG A 59 19.49 25.55 -5.21
C ARG A 59 18.88 24.44 -6.09
N GLY A 60 19.68 23.46 -6.52
CA GLY A 60 19.22 22.30 -7.26
C GLY A 60 18.30 21.37 -6.46
N GLY A 61 18.61 21.09 -5.19
CA GLY A 61 17.77 20.26 -4.33
C GLY A 61 16.40 20.87 -4.06
N ARG A 62 16.32 22.20 -3.92
CA ARG A 62 15.06 22.94 -3.72
C ARG A 62 14.16 22.90 -4.95
N LEU A 63 14.74 23.08 -6.14
CA LEU A 63 14.00 22.98 -7.41
C LEU A 63 13.45 21.57 -7.63
N VAL A 64 14.26 20.54 -7.39
CA VAL A 64 13.83 19.14 -7.50
C VAL A 64 12.72 18.83 -6.48
N ALA A 65 12.88 19.24 -5.22
CA ALA A 65 11.86 19.01 -4.19
C ALA A 65 10.54 19.74 -4.51
N GLY A 66 10.60 20.98 -4.98
CA GLY A 66 9.42 21.74 -5.38
C GLY A 66 8.71 21.12 -6.59
N LEU A 67 9.48 20.69 -7.59
CA LEU A 67 8.94 20.01 -8.78
C LEU A 67 8.27 18.67 -8.41
N LEU A 68 8.90 17.87 -7.55
CA LEU A 68 8.35 16.61 -7.06
C LEU A 68 7.08 16.82 -6.24
N GLY A 69 7.07 17.81 -5.34
CA GLY A 69 5.89 18.15 -4.55
C GLY A 69 4.74 18.62 -5.44
N LEU A 70 5.01 19.47 -6.43
CA LEU A 70 4.01 19.89 -7.41
C LEU A 70 3.47 18.71 -8.21
N LEU A 71 4.34 17.81 -8.69
CA LEU A 71 3.94 16.61 -9.41
C LEU A 71 3.04 15.71 -8.56
N MET A 72 3.34 15.54 -7.27
CA MET A 72 2.50 14.78 -6.34
C MET A 72 1.12 15.40 -6.15
N VAL A 73 1.05 16.74 -6.00
CA VAL A 73 -0.24 17.45 -5.89
C VAL A 73 -1.05 17.29 -7.17
N VAL A 74 -0.44 17.48 -8.35
CA VAL A 74 -1.11 17.30 -9.64
C VAL A 74 -1.62 15.86 -9.80
N PHE A 75 -0.80 14.87 -9.44
CA PHE A 75 -1.19 13.47 -9.48
C PHE A 75 -2.39 13.20 -8.55
N ALA A 76 -2.36 13.72 -7.32
CA ALA A 76 -3.48 13.59 -6.38
C ALA A 76 -4.78 14.22 -6.90
N VAL A 77 -4.70 15.44 -7.45
CA VAL A 77 -5.85 16.12 -8.06
C VAL A 77 -6.39 15.32 -9.24
N SER A 78 -5.53 14.74 -10.07
CA SER A 78 -5.95 13.89 -11.19
C SER A 78 -6.68 12.63 -10.73
N LEU A 79 -6.25 12.03 -9.62
CA LEU A 79 -6.93 10.88 -8.99
C LEU A 79 -8.32 11.25 -8.47
N PHE A 80 -8.47 12.44 -7.87
CA PHE A 80 -9.78 12.92 -7.42
C PHE A 80 -10.72 13.25 -8.58
N ALA A 81 -10.20 13.82 -9.67
CA ALA A 81 -11.00 14.18 -10.84
C ALA A 81 -11.49 12.94 -11.60
N GLN A 82 -10.66 11.92 -11.73
CA GLN A 82 -10.97 10.69 -12.48
C GLN A 82 -10.53 9.44 -11.70
N PRO A 83 -11.29 9.04 -10.67
CA PRO A 83 -10.92 7.92 -9.81
C PRO A 83 -10.84 6.58 -10.56
N LEU A 84 -11.59 6.40 -11.66
CA LEU A 84 -11.48 5.21 -12.51
C LEU A 84 -10.10 5.08 -13.16
N SER A 85 -9.57 6.18 -13.70
CA SER A 85 -8.21 6.22 -14.26
C SER A 85 -7.15 6.09 -13.15
N GLY A 86 -7.44 6.68 -11.99
CA GLY A 86 -6.63 6.53 -10.78
C GLY A 86 -6.48 5.07 -10.33
N MET A 87 -7.56 4.30 -10.30
CA MET A 87 -7.55 2.87 -9.97
C MET A 87 -6.64 2.06 -10.90
N VAL A 88 -6.70 2.31 -12.21
CA VAL A 88 -5.82 1.67 -13.20
C VAL A 88 -4.36 2.01 -12.92
N SER A 89 -4.06 3.30 -12.75
CA SER A 89 -2.69 3.78 -12.51
C SER A 89 -2.09 3.17 -11.23
N LEU A 90 -2.86 3.16 -10.14
CA LEU A 90 -2.44 2.57 -8.86
C LEU A 90 -2.30 1.05 -8.94
N THR A 91 -3.13 0.37 -9.75
CA THR A 91 -3.05 -1.07 -9.95
C THR A 91 -1.82 -1.45 -10.76
N ILE A 92 -1.48 -0.69 -11.80
CA ILE A 92 -0.23 -0.89 -12.55
C ILE A 92 0.96 -0.77 -11.61
N LEU A 93 0.96 0.28 -10.78
CA LEU A 93 2.01 0.49 -9.78
C LEU A 93 2.11 -0.70 -8.80
N ALA A 94 0.96 -1.16 -8.28
CA ALA A 94 0.91 -2.33 -7.41
C ALA A 94 1.45 -3.59 -8.11
N GLY A 95 1.01 -3.88 -9.34
CA GLY A 95 1.48 -5.01 -10.14
C GLY A 95 3.00 -4.96 -10.37
N ALA A 96 3.53 -3.79 -10.72
CA ALA A 96 4.97 -3.57 -10.88
C ALA A 96 5.75 -3.76 -9.56
N MET A 97 5.19 -3.32 -8.43
CA MET A 97 5.75 -3.57 -7.11
C MET A 97 5.78 -5.06 -6.76
N PHE A 98 4.69 -5.80 -7.02
CA PHE A 98 4.64 -7.25 -6.81
C PHE A 98 5.67 -7.99 -7.66
N LEU A 99 5.83 -7.60 -8.93
CA LEU A 99 6.88 -8.14 -9.79
C LEU A 99 8.28 -7.88 -9.24
N THR A 100 8.56 -6.62 -8.89
CA THR A 100 9.87 -6.21 -8.37
C THR A 100 10.19 -6.94 -7.07
N LEU A 101 9.24 -6.98 -6.13
CA LEU A 101 9.38 -7.68 -4.86
C LEU A 101 9.58 -9.18 -5.06
N GLY A 102 8.84 -9.79 -5.99
CA GLY A 102 8.97 -11.20 -6.33
C GLY A 102 10.36 -11.53 -6.89
N VAL A 103 10.86 -10.73 -7.85
CA VAL A 103 12.21 -10.87 -8.40
C VAL A 103 13.27 -10.70 -7.32
N VAL A 104 13.18 -9.66 -6.49
CA VAL A 104 14.11 -9.42 -5.38
C VAL A 104 14.11 -10.60 -4.40
N ARG A 105 12.93 -11.14 -4.04
CA ARG A 105 12.83 -12.31 -3.17
C ARG A 105 13.49 -13.53 -3.78
N ILE A 106 13.29 -13.81 -5.08
CA ILE A 106 13.94 -14.93 -5.77
C ILE A 106 15.47 -14.77 -5.76
N VAL A 107 15.97 -13.57 -6.06
CA VAL A 107 17.41 -13.27 -6.05
C VAL A 107 18.01 -13.40 -4.65
N MET A 108 17.35 -12.82 -3.63
CA MET A 108 17.76 -12.94 -2.23
C MET A 108 17.74 -14.37 -1.75
N ALA A 109 16.72 -15.12 -2.17
CA ALA A 109 16.64 -16.53 -1.91
C ALA A 109 17.92 -17.18 -2.46
N TRP A 110 18.24 -17.06 -3.76
CA TRP A 110 19.44 -17.71 -4.31
C TRP A 110 20.72 -17.44 -3.52
N ARG A 111 20.88 -16.23 -2.96
CA ARG A 111 22.01 -15.88 -2.07
C ARG A 111 21.96 -16.59 -0.71
N MET A 112 20.77 -16.87 -0.19
CA MET A 112 20.53 -17.54 1.10
C MET A 112 20.27 -19.04 0.99
N ARG A 113 20.65 -19.70 -0.12
CA ARG A 113 20.57 -21.16 -0.33
C ARG A 113 21.03 -22.02 0.86
N HIS A 114 21.98 -21.51 1.64
CA HIS A 114 22.59 -22.22 2.77
C HIS A 114 21.75 -22.19 4.05
N ARG A 115 20.65 -21.41 4.09
CA ARG A 115 19.77 -21.36 5.26
C ARG A 115 18.59 -22.33 5.15
N PRO A 116 18.17 -22.94 6.27
CA PRO A 116 16.95 -23.74 6.30
C PRO A 116 15.74 -22.87 5.88
N ARG A 117 14.79 -23.49 5.18
CA ARG A 117 13.56 -22.84 4.62
C ARG A 117 13.78 -21.91 3.42
N TRP A 118 14.95 -21.95 2.78
CA TRP A 118 15.20 -21.20 1.54
C TRP A 118 14.14 -21.42 0.43
N GLY A 119 13.66 -22.66 0.25
CA GLY A 119 12.64 -23.00 -0.75
C GLY A 119 11.31 -22.28 -0.56
N TRP A 120 10.92 -21.98 0.69
CA TRP A 120 9.72 -21.18 0.98
C TRP A 120 9.86 -19.74 0.50
N LEU A 121 11.06 -19.17 0.61
CA LEU A 121 11.32 -17.83 0.12
C LEU A 121 11.23 -17.76 -1.40
N VAL A 122 11.77 -18.77 -2.11
CA VAL A 122 11.62 -18.89 -3.57
C VAL A 122 10.15 -19.03 -3.98
N ALA A 123 9.40 -19.92 -3.33
CA ALA A 123 7.98 -20.10 -3.60
C ALA A 123 7.19 -18.80 -3.39
N SER A 124 7.47 -18.07 -2.30
CA SER A 124 6.84 -16.77 -2.03
C SER A 124 7.19 -15.71 -3.08
N GLY A 125 8.43 -15.73 -3.60
CA GLY A 125 8.88 -14.83 -4.65
C GLY A 125 8.24 -15.15 -5.99
N ALA A 126 8.18 -16.43 -6.36
CA ALA A 126 7.51 -16.91 -7.57
C ALA A 126 6.01 -16.58 -7.55
N LEU A 127 5.33 -16.78 -6.42
CA LEU A 127 3.93 -16.37 -6.24
C LEU A 127 3.76 -14.86 -6.42
N ALA A 128 4.64 -14.04 -5.84
CA ALA A 128 4.57 -12.58 -6.01
C ALA A 128 4.77 -12.15 -7.48
N VAL A 129 5.70 -12.78 -8.20
CA VAL A 129 5.88 -12.52 -9.65
C VAL A 129 4.64 -12.94 -10.42
N LEU A 130 4.09 -14.12 -10.15
CA LEU A 130 2.91 -14.63 -10.84
C LEU A 130 1.69 -13.74 -10.60
N LEU A 131 1.46 -13.32 -9.36
CA LEU A 131 0.39 -12.37 -9.01
C LEU A 131 0.59 -11.03 -9.71
N GLY A 132 1.80 -10.47 -9.67
CA GLY A 132 2.11 -9.22 -10.37
C GLY A 132 1.82 -9.31 -11.87
N LEU A 133 2.20 -10.42 -12.49
CA LEU A 133 1.95 -10.65 -13.92
C LEU A 133 0.46 -10.82 -14.22
N MET A 134 -0.28 -11.59 -13.40
CA MET A 134 -1.73 -11.72 -13.54
C MET A 134 -2.46 -10.38 -13.41
N ILE A 135 -2.04 -9.54 -12.46
CA ILE A 135 -2.61 -8.20 -12.27
C ILE A 135 -2.42 -7.37 -13.53
N LEU A 136 -1.21 -7.35 -14.10
CA LEU A 136 -0.90 -6.55 -15.29
C LEU A 136 -1.55 -7.10 -16.56
N LEU A 137 -1.67 -8.41 -16.72
CA LEU A 137 -2.31 -9.00 -17.91
C LEU A 137 -3.85 -8.86 -17.90
N ALA A 138 -4.47 -8.67 -16.73
CA ALA A 138 -5.93 -8.56 -16.58
C ALA A 138 -6.43 -7.11 -16.42
N LEU A 139 -5.69 -6.11 -16.93
CA LEU A 139 -5.76 -4.70 -16.54
C LEU A 139 -7.09 -3.93 -16.64
N PRO A 140 -8.14 -4.31 -17.38
CA PRO A 140 -9.44 -3.65 -17.18
C PRO A 140 -10.18 -4.18 -15.94
N VAL A 141 -10.15 -5.50 -15.72
CA VAL A 141 -10.94 -6.17 -14.66
C VAL A 141 -10.20 -6.15 -13.33
N SER A 142 -8.88 -6.34 -13.37
CA SER A 142 -8.03 -6.32 -12.16
C SER A 142 -7.96 -4.92 -11.55
N ALA A 143 -7.89 -3.87 -12.37
CA ALA A 143 -7.81 -2.49 -11.90
C ALA A 143 -8.96 -2.08 -10.97
N LEU A 144 -10.15 -2.61 -11.21
CA LEU A 144 -11.37 -2.25 -10.47
C LEU A 144 -11.52 -2.99 -9.14
N THR A 145 -10.76 -4.06 -8.93
CA THR A 145 -10.99 -5.00 -7.81
C THR A 145 -9.75 -5.27 -6.98
N VAL A 146 -8.56 -5.28 -7.59
CA VAL A 146 -7.31 -5.67 -6.93
C VAL A 146 -6.98 -4.74 -5.77
N LEU A 147 -7.11 -3.43 -5.91
CA LEU A 147 -6.82 -2.49 -4.82
C LEU A 147 -7.72 -2.74 -3.61
N GLY A 148 -9.00 -3.00 -3.83
CA GLY A 148 -9.96 -3.32 -2.77
C GLY A 148 -9.69 -4.65 -2.10
N ILE A 149 -9.29 -5.67 -2.87
CA ILE A 149 -8.88 -6.97 -2.32
C ILE A 149 -7.61 -6.80 -1.49
N LEU A 150 -6.59 -6.10 -2.00
CA LEU A 150 -5.34 -5.84 -1.29
C LEU A 150 -5.60 -5.09 0.02
N LEU A 151 -6.42 -4.04 -0.04
CA LEU A 151 -6.83 -3.27 1.13
C LEU A 151 -7.62 -4.13 2.12
N GLY A 152 -8.54 -4.97 1.65
CA GLY A 152 -9.31 -5.87 2.52
C GLY A 152 -8.43 -6.88 3.24
N VAL A 153 -7.49 -7.51 2.53
CA VAL A 153 -6.50 -8.43 3.12
C VAL A 153 -5.62 -7.70 4.14
N ASP A 154 -5.17 -6.49 3.83
CA ASP A 154 -4.35 -5.68 4.73
C ASP A 154 -5.11 -5.29 6.02
N LEU A 155 -6.35 -4.82 5.89
CA LEU A 155 -7.22 -4.50 7.02
C LEU A 155 -7.53 -5.72 7.89
N LEU A 156 -7.80 -6.88 7.29
CA LEU A 156 -8.00 -8.12 8.03
C LEU A 156 -6.75 -8.53 8.81
N THR A 157 -5.60 -8.52 8.13
CA THR A 157 -4.34 -8.92 8.75
C THR A 157 -3.99 -7.99 9.90
N SER A 158 -4.14 -6.68 9.69
CA SER A 158 -3.93 -5.65 10.70
C SER A 158 -4.92 -5.76 11.86
N GLY A 159 -6.20 -6.03 11.59
CA GLY A 159 -7.22 -6.23 12.61
C GLY A 159 -6.95 -7.45 13.50
N ILE A 160 -6.62 -8.59 12.89
CA ILE A 160 -6.25 -9.81 13.61
C ILE A 160 -5.00 -9.56 14.47
N ALA A 161 -3.97 -8.89 13.91
CA ALA A 161 -2.77 -8.55 14.65
C ALA A 161 -3.07 -7.62 15.84
N ALA A 162 -3.90 -6.59 15.67
CA ALA A 162 -4.29 -5.69 16.73
C ALA A 162 -5.08 -6.42 17.85
N ILE A 163 -5.97 -7.34 17.50
CA ILE A 163 -6.69 -8.19 18.47
C ILE A 163 -5.71 -9.08 19.24
N ALA A 164 -4.73 -9.68 18.57
CA ALA A 164 -3.73 -10.54 19.20
C ALA A 164 -2.80 -9.77 20.15
N ILE A 165 -2.36 -8.56 19.76
CA ILE A 165 -1.54 -7.68 20.61
C ILE A 165 -2.36 -7.19 21.78
N ALA A 166 -3.64 -6.84 21.55
CA ALA A 166 -4.56 -6.56 22.63
C ALA A 166 -4.55 -7.75 23.57
N LEU A 167 -5.04 -8.92 23.20
CA LEU A 167 -5.20 -10.06 24.12
C LEU A 167 -3.95 -10.35 24.97
N GLN A 168 -2.74 -10.20 24.40
CA GLN A 168 -1.49 -10.28 25.16
C GLN A 168 -1.33 -9.16 26.21
N ALA A 169 -1.60 -7.90 25.86
CA ALA A 169 -1.56 -6.76 26.77
C ALA A 169 -2.65 -6.77 27.87
N ARG A 170 -3.67 -7.64 27.79
CA ARG A 170 -4.57 -7.93 28.93
C ARG A 170 -4.02 -8.98 29.88
N ASN A 171 -3.24 -9.90 29.34
CA ASN A 171 -2.68 -11.03 30.09
C ASN A 171 -1.31 -10.70 30.72
N ALA A 172 -0.75 -9.53 30.42
CA ALA A 172 0.43 -8.95 31.04
C ALA A 172 0.02 -7.93 32.11
#